data_AF-A0A662I316-F1
#
_entry.id   AF-A0A662I316-F1
#
_cell.length_a   1.000
_cell.length_b   1.000
_cell.length_c   1.000
_cell.angle_alpha   90.00
_cell.angle_beta   90.00
_cell.angle_gamma   90.00
#
_symmetry.space_group_name_H-M   'P 1'
#
loop_
_entity.id
_entity.type
_entity.pdbx_description
1 polymer ?
#
loop_
_entity_poly.entity_id
_entity_poly.type
_entity_poly.pdbx_seq_one_letter_code
_entity_poly.pdbx_strand_id
1 'polypeptide(L)' 'MDWETIKSKLKKKIEESVPGVEVYEYSRYLHVKKGDKGARIFLSYGNLRVLDETSRKFLVFPPDKIDDIVDKVKDILK' A
#
# COMPACT_ATOMS: atom_id res chain seq x y z
N MET A 1 -4.99 -15.45 -5.75
CA MET A 1 -5.20 -14.15 -6.41
C MET A 1 -3.82 -13.65 -6.82
N ASP A 2 -3.61 -13.27 -8.07
CA ASP A 2 -2.29 -12.87 -8.56
C ASP A 2 -1.89 -11.47 -8.06
N TRP A 3 -0.58 -11.23 -7.90
CA TRP A 3 -0.05 -9.96 -7.41
C TRP A 3 -0.46 -8.77 -8.28
N GLU A 4 -0.48 -8.90 -9.61
CA GLU A 4 -0.87 -7.82 -10.51
C GLU A 4 -2.33 -7.41 -10.29
N THR A 5 -3.22 -8.38 -10.03
CA THR A 5 -4.62 -8.10 -9.71
C THR A 5 -4.76 -7.36 -8.39
N ILE A 6 -4.01 -7.76 -7.37
CA ILE A 6 -4.04 -7.12 -6.05
C ILE A 6 -3.47 -5.69 -6.13
N LYS A 7 -2.34 -5.52 -6.84
CA LYS A 7 -1.67 -4.24 -7.05
C LYS A 7 -2.58 -3.24 -7.76
N SER A 8 -3.23 -3.65 -8.84
CA SER A 8 -4.17 -2.81 -9.59
C SER A 8 -5.35 -2.35 -8.72
N LYS A 9 -5.93 -3.25 -7.92
CA LYS A 9 -7.00 -2.92 -6.97
C LYS A 9 -6.54 -1.95 -5.88
N LEU A 10 -5.37 -2.19 -5.29
CA LEU A 10 -4.79 -1.33 -4.26
C LEU A 10 -4.54 0.08 -4.80
N LYS A 11 -3.89 0.19 -5.96
CA LYS A 11 -3.63 1.46 -6.61
C LYS A 11 -4.90 2.27 -6.79
N LYS A 12 -5.91 1.68 -7.45
CA LYS A 12 -7.19 2.37 -7.72
C LYS A 12 -7.86 2.85 -6.42
N LYS A 13 -7.96 1.98 -5.41
CA LYS A 13 -8.57 2.36 -4.13
C LYS A 13 -7.80 3.46 -3.41
N ILE A 14 -6.47 3.45 -3.46
CA ILE A 14 -5.61 4.43 -2.79
C ILE A 14 -5.73 5.79 -3.50
N GLU A 15 -5.70 5.81 -4.83
CA GLU A 15 -5.89 7.03 -5.64
C GLU A 15 -7.27 7.66 -5.40
N GLU A 16 -8.34 6.85 -5.34
CA GLU A 16 -9.71 7.31 -5.02
C GLU A 16 -9.83 7.82 -3.57
N SER A 17 -9.07 7.23 -2.66
CA SER A 17 -9.17 7.47 -1.22
C SER A 17 -8.34 8.64 -0.70
N VAL A 18 -7.21 8.95 -1.34
CA VAL A 18 -6.24 9.93 -0.85
C VAL A 18 -5.96 10.96 -1.94
N PRO A 19 -6.66 12.11 -1.91
CA PRO A 19 -6.39 13.19 -2.87
C PRO A 19 -4.94 13.67 -2.77
N GLY A 20 -4.29 13.83 -3.93
CA GLY A 20 -2.91 14.29 -4.06
C GLY A 20 -1.85 13.24 -3.69
N VAL A 21 -2.21 11.95 -3.68
CA VAL A 21 -1.27 10.86 -3.50
C VAL A 21 -0.55 10.53 -4.82
N GLU A 22 0.74 10.25 -4.73
CA GLU A 22 1.54 9.72 -5.83
C GLU A 22 1.69 8.22 -5.67
N VAL A 23 1.27 7.44 -6.67
CA VAL A 23 1.38 5.98 -6.65
C VAL A 23 2.34 5.52 -7.74
N TYR A 24 3.40 4.83 -7.33
CA TYR A 24 4.43 4.29 -8.19
C TYR A 24 4.38 2.77 -8.18
N GLU A 25 4.20 2.18 -9.36
CA GLU A 25 4.14 0.73 -9.53
C GLU A 25 5.53 0.16 -9.82
N TYR A 26 5.97 -0.76 -8.96
CA TYR A 26 7.17 -1.55 -9.20
C TYR A 26 6.80 -3.03 -9.32
N SER A 27 7.70 -3.83 -9.90
CA SER A 27 7.48 -5.27 -10.08
C SER A 27 7.16 -5.98 -8.76
N ARG A 28 7.91 -5.66 -7.70
CA ARG A 28 7.81 -6.33 -6.39
C ARG A 28 6.97 -5.60 -5.34
N TYR A 29 6.62 -4.33 -5.58
CA TYR A 29 5.92 -3.52 -4.60
C TYR A 29 5.15 -2.36 -5.23
N LEU A 30 4.15 -1.88 -4.51
CA LEU A 30 3.47 -0.62 -4.79
C LEU A 30 4.03 0.43 -3.84
N HIS A 31 4.54 1.54 -4.35
CA HIS A 31 4.99 2.65 -3.52
C HIS A 31 3.97 3.76 -3.57
N VAL A 32 3.59 4.26 -2.41
CA VAL A 32 2.56 5.27 -2.24
C VAL A 32 3.17 6.40 -1.43
N LYS A 33 3.12 7.62 -1.97
CA LYS A 33 3.77 8.78 -1.36
C LYS A 33 2.84 9.99 -1.35
N LYS A 34 2.94 10.81 -0.31
CA LYS A 34 2.27 12.10 -0.22
C LYS A 34 3.16 13.07 0.55
N GLY A 35 3.74 14.05 -0.15
CA GLY A 35 4.74 14.95 0.44
C GLY A 35 5.95 14.18 0.95
N ASP A 36 6.30 14.33 2.22
CA ASP A 36 7.44 13.64 2.85
C ASP A 36 7.10 12.25 3.41
N LYS A 37 5.83 11.84 3.37
CA LYS A 37 5.35 10.56 3.91
C LYS A 37 5.22 9.53 2.80
N GLY A 38 5.65 8.30 3.10
CA GLY A 38 5.67 7.21 2.14
C GLY A 38 5.32 5.87 2.78
N ALA A 39 4.69 5.00 1.99
CA ALA A 39 4.40 3.62 2.33
C ALA A 39 4.72 2.70 1.15
N ARG A 40 5.28 1.52 1.41
CA ARG A 40 5.48 0.49 0.39
C ARG A 40 4.68 -0.75 0.70
N ILE A 41 3.95 -1.26 -0.28
CA ILE A 41 3.09 -2.43 -0.15
C ILE A 41 3.68 -3.57 -0.95
N PHE A 42 3.89 -4.71 -0.30
CA PHE A 42 4.51 -5.91 -0.86
C PHE A 42 3.57 -7.10 -0.69
N LEU A 43 3.61 -8.06 -1.62
CA LEU A 43 3.07 -9.39 -1.40
C LEU A 43 4.22 -10.34 -1.06
N SER A 44 4.19 -10.94 0.13
CA SER A 44 5.25 -11.82 0.61
C SER A 44 4.68 -12.92 1.50
N TYR A 45 5.05 -14.17 1.22
CA TYR A 45 4.57 -15.36 1.95
C TYR A 45 3.03 -15.43 2.04
N GLY A 46 2.33 -15.13 0.94
CA GLY A 46 0.86 -15.13 0.88
C GLY A 46 0.18 -13.98 1.64
N ASN A 47 0.94 -13.06 2.23
CA ASN A 47 0.42 -11.93 3.00
C ASN A 47 0.82 -10.60 2.37
N LEU A 48 0.00 -9.58 2.59
CA LEU A 48 0.31 -8.21 2.20
C LEU A 48 1.07 -7.53 3.34
N ARG A 49 2.16 -6.87 3.01
CA ARG A 49 3.02 -6.17 3.96
C ARG A 49 3.08 -4.70 3.60
N VAL A 50 2.83 -3.83 4.56
CA VAL A 50 2.95 -2.39 4.41
C VAL A 50 4.15 -1.93 5.22
N LEU A 51 5.17 -1.41 4.55
CA LEU A 51 6.28 -0.69 5.16
C LEU A 51 5.86 0.76 5.31
N ASP A 52 5.81 1.26 6.54
CA ASP A 52 5.78 2.70 6.83
C ASP A 52 7.21 3.23 6.73
N GLU A 53 7.47 4.13 5.77
CA GLU A 53 8.82 4.68 5.57
C GLU A 53 9.23 5.64 6.69
N THR A 54 8.26 6.23 7.40
CA THR A 54 8.48 7.15 8.52
C THR A 54 9.03 6.38 9.72
N SER A 55 8.33 5.33 10.14
CA SER A 55 8.72 4.52 11.30
C SER A 55 9.66 3.36 10.96
N ARG A 56 9.83 3.04 9.67
CA ARG A 56 10.58 1.87 9.15
C ARG A 56 10.06 0.54 9.69
N LYS A 57 8.76 0.47 10.04
CA LYS A 57 8.11 -0.75 10.54
C LYS A 57 7.22 -1.37 9.47
N PHE A 58 7.17 -2.70 9.50
CA PHE A 58 6.23 -3.47 8.68
C PHE A 58 4.95 -3.78 9.45
N LEU A 59 3.83 -3.65 8.76
CA LEU A 59 2.54 -4.14 9.17
C LEU A 59 2.12 -5.25 8.21
N VAL A 60 1.60 -6.34 8.76
CA VAL A 60 1.26 -7.53 7.99
C VAL A 60 -0.25 -7.72 8.01
N PHE A 61 -0.81 -7.89 6.82
CA PHE A 61 -2.24 -8.05 6.60
C PHE A 61 -2.49 -9.33 5.80
N PRO A 62 -3.57 -10.06 6.11
CA PRO A 62 -4.10 -11.09 5.22
C PRO A 62 -4.39 -10.51 3.82
N PRO A 63 -4.27 -11.30 2.74
CA PRO A 63 -4.42 -10.81 1.37
C PRO A 63 -5.85 -10.39 1.01
N ASP A 64 -6.84 -10.87 1.76
CA ASP A 64 -8.26 -10.52 1.65
C ASP A 64 -8.62 -9.18 2.31
N LYS A 65 -7.72 -8.64 3.13
CA LYS A 65 -7.90 -7.42 3.93
C LYS A 65 -7.42 -6.15 3.20
N ILE A 66 -7.84 -6.00 1.95
CA ILE A 66 -7.44 -4.87 1.10
C ILE A 66 -7.90 -3.52 1.68
N ASP A 67 -9.11 -3.46 2.24
CA ASP A 67 -9.66 -2.22 2.83
C ASP A 67 -8.85 -1.76 4.05
N ASP A 68 -8.51 -2.68 4.96
CA ASP A 68 -7.66 -2.40 6.13
C ASP A 68 -6.28 -1.84 5.72
N ILE A 69 -5.73 -2.30 4.60
CA ILE A 69 -4.46 -1.78 4.04
C ILE A 69 -4.63 -0.35 3.55
N VAL A 70 -5.71 -0.07 2.81
CA VAL A 70 -6.00 1.29 2.30
C VAL A 70 -6.14 2.26 3.48
N ASP A 71 -6.85 1.86 4.53
CA ASP A 71 -7.01 2.70 5.73
C ASP A 71 -5.69 2.89 6.48
N LYS A 72 -4.84 1.87 6.53
CA LYS A 72 -3.51 2.03 7.12
C LYS A 72 -2.60 2.95 6.29
N VAL A 73 -2.67 2.84 4.97
CA VAL A 73 -1.93 3.75 4.07
C VAL A 73 -2.44 5.18 4.22
N LYS A 74 -3.76 5.40 4.32
CA LYS A 74 -4.33 6.72 4.66
C LYS A 74 -3.75 7.26 5.96
N ASP A 75 -3.67 6.44 7.01
CA ASP A 75 -3.15 6.82 8.32
C ASP A 75 -1.65 7.19 8.26
N ILE A 76 -0.85 6.45 7.49
CA ILE A 76 0.57 6.77 7.27
C ILE A 76 0.75 8.07 6.48
N LEU A 77 -0.17 8.38 5.56
CA LEU A 77 -0.06 9.53 4.65
C LEU A 77 -0.81 10.79 5.13
N LYS A 78 -1.58 10.72 6.22
CA LYS A 78 -2.08 11.89 6.97
C LYS A 78 -0.88 12.57 7.63
#